data_AF-A0A524J038-F1
#
_entry.id   AF-A0A524J038-F1
#
_cell.length_a   1.000
_cell.length_b   1.000
_cell.length_c   1.000
_cell.angle_alpha   90.00
_cell.angle_beta   90.00
_cell.angle_gamma   90.00
#
_symmetry.space_group_name_H-M   'P 1'
#
loop_
_entity.id
_entity.type
_entity.pdbx_description
1 polymer ?
#
loop_
_entity_poly.entity_id
_entity_poly.type
_entity_poly.pdbx_seq_one_letter_code
_entity_poly.pdbx_strand_id
1 'polypeptide(L)' 'DLMRRSMSKNLKYASAIGARYAIIVGSKEMAEQSVTLRDMLSGDQRIIAIEQISEEITKLL' A
#
# COMPACT_ATOMS: atom_id res chain seq x y z
N ASP A 1 1.32 12.18 17.59
CA ASP A 1 2.36 12.42 16.56
C ASP A 1 3.26 11.19 16.25
N LEU A 2 2.99 9.98 16.77
CA LEU A 2 3.88 8.83 16.58
C LEU A 2 3.60 8.02 15.29
N MET A 3 2.34 7.94 14.86
CA MET A 3 1.91 7.16 13.68
C MET A 3 2.38 7.74 12.33
N ARG A 4 2.59 9.06 12.23
CA ARG A 4 3.08 9.70 10.98
C ARG A 4 4.55 9.39 10.69
N ARG A 5 5.35 9.19 11.74
CA ARG A 5 6.79 8.90 11.63
C ARG A 5 7.07 7.46 11.21
N SER A 6 6.24 6.50 11.60
CA SER A 6 6.39 5.09 11.19
C SER A 6 6.02 4.87 9.73
N MET A 7 4.93 5.45 9.25
CA MET A 7 4.55 5.38 7.82
C MET A 7 5.63 5.92 6.89
N SER A 8 6.23 7.06 7.24
CA SER A 8 7.31 7.67 6.45
C SER A 8 8.55 6.78 6.34
N LYS A 9 8.89 6.03 7.41
CA LYS A 9 10.00 5.07 7.38
C LYS A 9 9.67 3.85 6.54
N ASN A 10 8.45 3.30 6.66
CA ASN A 10 8.04 2.13 5.89
C ASN A 10 7.99 2.44 4.39
N LEU A 11 7.52 3.62 4.02
CA LEU A 11 7.55 4.10 2.64
C LEU A 11 8.99 4.27 2.11
N LYS A 12 9.87 4.90 2.89
CA LYS A 12 11.29 5.02 2.51
C LYS A 12 11.95 3.64 2.37
N TYR A 13 11.61 2.69 3.23
CA TYR A 13 12.12 1.32 3.14
C TYR A 13 11.61 0.63 1.88
N ALA A 14 10.31 0.72 1.57
CA ALA A 14 9.73 0.15 0.35
C ALA A 14 10.35 0.76 -0.93
N SER A 15 10.63 2.07 -0.94
CA SER A 15 11.40 2.71 -2.03
C SER A 15 12.84 2.18 -2.07
N ALA A 16 13.50 2.04 -0.93
CA ALA A 16 14.91 1.64 -0.85
C ALA A 16 15.15 0.20 -1.31
N ILE A 17 14.20 -0.70 -1.10
CA ILE A 17 14.25 -2.08 -1.62
C ILE A 17 13.85 -2.19 -3.09
N GLY A 18 13.49 -1.07 -3.74
CA GLY A 18 13.05 -1.06 -5.14
C GLY A 18 11.70 -1.73 -5.38
N ALA A 19 10.80 -1.70 -4.38
CA ALA A 19 9.45 -2.23 -4.55
C ALA A 19 8.72 -1.41 -5.63
N ARG A 20 8.10 -2.07 -6.61
CA ARG A 20 7.27 -1.39 -7.62
C ARG A 20 5.96 -0.88 -7.03
N TYR A 21 5.39 -1.66 -6.12
CA TYR A 21 4.14 -1.38 -5.43
C TYR A 21 4.29 -1.59 -3.93
N ALA A 22 3.63 -0.75 -3.13
CA ALA A 22 3.53 -0.88 -1.69
C ALA A 22 2.06 -1.02 -1.29
N ILE A 23 1.71 -2.11 -0.61
CA ILE A 23 0.37 -2.32 -0.07
C ILE A 23 0.36 -1.82 1.38
N ILE A 24 -0.52 -0.87 1.67
CA ILE A 24 -0.70 -0.31 3.00
C ILE A 24 -1.94 -0.95 3.61
N VAL A 25 -1.73 -1.65 4.71
CA VAL A 25 -2.76 -2.35 5.48
C VAL A 25 -2.74 -1.81 6.90
N GLY A 26 -3.55 -0.77 7.14
CA GLY A 26 -3.82 -0.24 8.47
C GLY A 26 -5.06 -0.83 9.13
N SER A 27 -5.26 -0.49 10.41
CA SER A 27 -6.49 -0.82 11.13
C SER A 27 -7.73 -0.19 10.50
N LYS A 28 -7.58 0.99 9.88
CA LYS A 28 -8.67 1.69 9.19
C LYS A 28 -9.06 0.97 7.90
N GLU A 29 -8.07 0.66 7.05
CA GLU A 29 -8.22 -0.15 5.85
C GLU A 29 -8.91 -1.51 6.13
N MET A 30 -8.48 -2.21 7.19
CA MET A 30 -9.14 -3.45 7.62
C MET A 30 -10.59 -3.26 8.08
N ALA A 31 -10.90 -2.14 8.74
CA ALA A 31 -12.27 -1.82 9.14
C ALA A 31 -13.17 -1.49 7.92
N GLU A 32 -12.60 -0.90 6.87
CA GLU A 32 -13.29 -0.56 5.63
C GLU A 32 -13.17 -1.65 4.55
N GLN A 33 -12.69 -2.85 4.91
CA GLN A 33 -12.46 -3.99 4.01
C GLN A 33 -11.73 -3.60 2.71
N SER A 34 -10.81 -2.64 2.80
CA SER A 34 -10.05 -2.12 1.67
C SER A 34 -8.57 -2.05 2.02
N VAL A 35 -7.74 -1.81 1.03
CA VAL A 35 -6.30 -1.58 1.17
C VAL A 35 -5.90 -0.40 0.32
N THR A 36 -4.81 0.27 0.68
CA THR A 36 -4.24 1.29 -0.20
C THR A 36 -3.05 0.70 -0.95
N LEU A 37 -3.19 0.55 -2.25
CA LEU A 37 -2.09 0.23 -3.15
C LEU A 37 -1.40 1.52 -3.56
N ARG A 38 -0.11 1.62 -3.26
CA ARG A 38 0.72 2.75 -3.65
C ARG A 38 1.72 2.33 -4.71
N ASP A 39 1.69 3.01 -5.83
CA ASP A 39 2.69 2.92 -6.87
C ASP A 39 3.92 3.73 -6.42
N MET A 40 5.07 3.06 -6.38
CA MET A 40 6.33 3.67 -5.96
C MET A 40 7.12 4.24 -7.14
N LEU A 41 6.72 3.93 -8.38
CA LEU A 41 7.27 4.50 -9.62
C LEU A 41 6.63 5.85 -9.93
N SER A 42 5.29 5.92 -9.94
CA SER A 42 4.56 7.17 -10.23
C SER A 42 4.27 8.00 -8.97
N GLY A 43 4.21 7.35 -7.80
CA GLY A 43 3.78 7.97 -6.55
C GLY A 43 2.26 7.95 -6.34
N ASP A 44 1.49 7.37 -7.27
CA ASP A 44 0.03 7.27 -7.18
C ASP A 44 -0.42 6.36 -6.06
N GLN A 45 -1.59 6.66 -5.49
CA GLN A 45 -2.19 5.88 -4.41
C GLN A 45 -3.62 5.57 -4.79
N ARG A 46 -4.03 4.31 -4.65
CA ARG A 46 -5.35 3.82 -5.03
C ARG A 46 -5.90 2.96 -3.91
N ILE A 47 -7.17 3.14 -3.59
CA ILE A 47 -7.86 2.29 -2.63
C ILE A 47 -8.50 1.14 -3.41
N ILE A 48 -8.20 -0.09 -3.02
CA ILE A 48 -8.70 -1.30 -3.64
C ILE A 48 -9.42 -2.10 -2.56
N ALA A 49 -10.60 -2.65 -2.86
CA ALA A 49 -11.28 -3.55 -1.92
C ALA A 49 -10.41 -4.79 -1.66
N ILE A 50 -10.38 -5.27 -0.42
CA ILE A 50 -9.66 -6.51 -0.05
C ILE A 50 -10.11 -7.68 -0.90
N GLU A 51 -11.40 -7.73 -1.24
CA GLU A 51 -11.96 -8.81 -2.07
C GLU A 51 -11.34 -8.81 -3.48
N GLN A 52 -11.07 -7.62 -4.03
CA GLN A 52 -10.49 -7.45 -5.38
C GLN A 52 -8.96 -7.43 -5.39
N ILE A 53 -8.31 -7.37 -4.22
CA ILE A 53 -6.84 -7.29 -4.15
C ILE A 53 -6.17 -8.51 -4.78
N SER A 54 -6.78 -9.68 -4.64
CA SER A 54 -6.25 -10.94 -5.15
C SER A 54 -6.21 -10.94 -6.68
N GLU A 55 -7.28 -10.48 -7.33
CA GLU A 55 -7.36 -10.28 -8.77
C GLU A 55 -6.35 -9.23 -9.25
N GLU A 56 -6.28 -8.09 -8.57
CA GLU A 56 -5.39 -6.99 -8.98
C GLU A 56 -3.91 -7.38 -8.88
N ILE A 57 -3.50 -8.07 -7.81
CA ILE A 57 -2.13 -8.60 -7.70
C ILE A 57 -1.85 -9.64 -8.79
N THR A 58 -2.83 -10.49 -9.11
CA THR A 58 -2.68 -11.49 -10.18
C THR A 58 -2.48 -10.85 -11.55
N LYS A 59 -3.10 -9.70 -11.82
CA LYS A 59 -2.88 -8.94 -13.08
C LYS A 59 -1.51 -8.25 -13.15
N LEU A 60 -0.90 -7.99 -12.00
CA LEU A 60 0.38 -7.29 -11.88
C LEU A 60 1.60 -8.23 -11.87
N LEU A 61 1.39 -9.53 -11.62
CA LEU A 61 2.38 -10.62 -11.74
C LEU A 61 2.49 -11.11 -13.19
#